data_AF-A0A521BEY6-F1
#
_entry.id   AF-A0A521BEY6-F1
#
_cell.length_a   1.000
_cell.length_b   1.000
_cell.length_c   1.000
_cell.angle_alpha   90.00
_cell.angle_beta   90.00
_cell.angle_gamma   90.00
#
_symmetry.space_group_name_H-M   'P 1'
#
loop_
_entity.id
_entity.type
_entity.pdbx_description
1 polymer ?
#
loop_
_entity_poly.entity_id
_entity_poly.type
_entity_poly.pdbx_seq_one_letter_code
_entity_poly.pdbx_strand_id
1 'polypeptide(L)'
;MQIDRADMKLLIEAGYSGVMRGISTDLAPIFLAMNEWMPAYAAGEIGLALQEMTSGNFAAADERLTTILASDREGRDEARAILAMCKALQNQHEEARRLQEELQGEGGAAEAFTDLLVNGAPETTQGNQGLAMETEAVPARDGHDAERA
;
A
#
# COMPACT_ATOMS: atom_id res chain seq x y z
N MET A 1 15.20 13.72 -24.59
CA MET A 1 15.83 12.78 -23.65
C MET A 1 15.05 11.48 -23.75
N GLN A 2 15.67 10.36 -24.09
CA GLN A 2 14.97 9.07 -24.17
C GLN A 2 15.37 8.27 -22.94
N ILE A 3 14.44 8.14 -21.99
CA ILE A 3 14.62 7.30 -20.80
C ILE A 3 14.34 5.85 -21.20
N ASP A 4 15.22 4.93 -20.81
CA ASP A 4 15.01 3.52 -21.10
C ASP A 4 14.00 2.88 -20.14
N ARG A 5 13.52 1.68 -20.47
CA ARG A 5 12.48 0.99 -19.69
C ARG A 5 12.94 0.62 -18.27
N ALA A 6 14.23 0.38 -18.07
CA ALA A 6 14.77 0.03 -16.76
C ALA A 6 14.79 1.25 -15.85
N ASP A 7 15.21 2.40 -16.37
CA ASP A 7 15.18 3.67 -15.65
C ASP A 7 13.76 4.08 -15.26
N MET A 8 12.78 3.91 -16.16
CA MET A 8 11.38 4.17 -15.84
C MET A 8 10.87 3.28 -14.71
N LYS A 9 11.20 1.98 -14.74
CA LYS A 9 10.82 1.05 -13.67
C LYS A 9 11.42 1.47 -12.33
N LEU A 10 12.70 1.85 -12.32
CA LEU A 10 13.38 2.29 -11.12
C LEU A 10 12.75 3.57 -10.55
N LEU A 11 12.38 4.53 -11.40
CA LEU A 11 11.72 5.77 -11.00
C LEU A 11 10.33 5.53 -10.41
N ILE A 12 9.54 4.62 -11.00
CA ILE A 12 8.27 4.18 -10.44
C ILE A 12 8.50 3.59 -9.05
N GLU A 13 9.40 2.61 -8.93
CA GLU A 13 9.69 1.96 -7.65
C GLU A 13 10.19 2.93 -6.59
N ALA A 14 11.04 3.89 -6.96
CA ALA A 14 11.54 4.94 -6.07
C ALA A 14 10.41 5.88 -5.61
N GLY A 15 9.54 6.32 -6.52
CA GLY A 15 8.39 7.17 -6.20
C GLY A 15 7.44 6.49 -5.22
N TYR A 16 6.95 5.29 -5.55
CA TYR A 16 6.04 4.55 -4.68
C TYR A 16 6.68 4.16 -3.34
N SER A 17 7.94 3.69 -3.34
CA SER A 17 8.65 3.37 -2.09
C SER A 17 8.85 4.59 -1.21
N GLY A 18 9.11 5.75 -1.82
CA GLY A 18 9.26 7.01 -1.11
C GLY A 18 7.97 7.40 -0.38
N VAL A 19 6.82 7.29 -1.06
CA VAL A 19 5.50 7.60 -0.48
C VAL A 19 5.18 6.63 0.65
N MET A 20 5.26 5.32 0.40
CA MET A 20 4.86 4.29 1.37
C MET A 20 5.73 4.26 2.63
N ARG A 21 7.00 4.67 2.52
CA ARG A 21 7.93 4.71 3.66
C ARG A 21 8.04 6.08 4.31
N GLY A 22 7.38 7.11 3.76
CA GLY A 22 7.50 8.49 4.25
C GLY A 22 8.93 9.03 4.19
N ILE A 23 9.75 8.57 3.23
CA ILE A 23 11.18 8.93 3.14
C ILE A 23 11.37 10.36 2.62
N SER A 24 10.43 10.86 1.81
CA SER A 24 10.44 12.22 1.28
C SER A 24 9.07 12.85 1.44
N THR A 25 9.06 14.15 1.74
CA THR A 25 7.83 14.96 1.83
C THR A 25 7.34 15.44 0.47
N ASP A 26 8.18 15.39 -0.56
CA ASP A 26 7.79 15.74 -1.92
C ASP A 26 8.40 14.77 -2.94
N LEU A 27 7.53 14.04 -3.62
CA LEU A 27 7.83 13.11 -4.71
C LEU A 27 7.08 13.49 -5.99
N ALA A 28 6.37 14.62 -5.98
CA ALA A 28 5.62 15.12 -7.12
C ALA A 28 6.49 15.26 -8.38
N PRO A 29 7.76 15.70 -8.32
CA PRO A 29 8.61 15.76 -9.52
C PRO A 29 8.76 14.41 -10.24
N ILE A 30 8.81 13.30 -9.51
CA ILE A 30 8.92 11.95 -10.11
C ILE A 30 7.62 11.61 -10.84
N PHE A 31 6.48 11.82 -10.18
CA PHE A 31 5.18 11.47 -10.73
C PHE A 31 4.75 12.36 -11.89
N LEU A 32 5.09 13.66 -11.83
CA LEU A 32 4.90 14.59 -12.94
C LEU A 32 5.73 14.18 -14.16
N ALA A 33 6.98 13.78 -13.94
CA ALA A 33 7.82 13.28 -15.02
C ALA A 33 7.28 11.97 -15.62
N MET A 34 6.73 11.07 -14.79
CA MET A 34 6.05 9.87 -15.28
C MET A 34 4.83 10.19 -16.16
N ASN A 35 4.03 11.20 -15.80
CA ASN A 35 2.91 11.63 -16.63
C ASN A 35 3.34 12.18 -17.99
N GLU A 36 4.48 12.86 -18.03
CA GLU A 36 5.06 13.35 -19.29
C GLU A 36 5.59 12.21 -20.16
N TRP A 37 6.29 11.25 -19.55
CA TRP A 37 6.95 10.16 -20.29
C TRP A 37 6.03 8.99 -20.65
N MET A 38 4.97 8.76 -19.86
CA MET A 38 4.04 7.64 -20.00
C MET A 38 2.58 8.12 -19.94
N PRO A 39 2.12 8.99 -20.86
CA PRO A 39 0.78 9.59 -20.78
C PRO A 39 -0.36 8.58 -20.89
N ALA A 40 -0.13 7.43 -21.52
CA ALA A 40 -1.11 6.33 -21.60
C ALA A 40 -1.35 5.64 -20.25
N TYR A 41 -0.44 5.75 -19.28
CA TYR A 41 -0.49 5.07 -17.99
C TYR A 41 -0.85 6.04 -16.88
N ALA A 42 -1.80 5.69 -16.02
CA ALA A 42 -2.23 6.49 -14.88
C ALA A 42 -1.23 6.51 -13.70
N ALA A 43 -0.12 5.77 -13.77
CA ALA A 43 0.82 5.57 -12.66
C ALA A 43 1.33 6.88 -12.03
N GLY A 44 1.56 7.94 -12.83
CA GLY A 44 1.98 9.24 -12.30
C GLY A 44 0.87 9.89 -11.47
N GLU A 45 -0.34 9.98 -12.01
CA GLU A 45 -1.52 10.50 -11.30
C GLU A 45 -1.85 9.69 -10.03
N ILE A 46 -1.71 8.36 -10.08
CA ILE A 46 -1.91 7.50 -8.89
C ILE A 46 -0.88 7.82 -7.81
N GLY A 47 0.39 8.02 -8.19
CA GLY A 47 1.43 8.43 -7.26
C GLY A 47 1.16 9.79 -6.60
N LEU A 48 0.68 10.77 -7.37
CA LEU A 48 0.25 12.07 -6.84
C LEU A 48 -0.91 11.92 -5.85
N ALA A 49 -1.91 11.09 -6.17
CA ALA A 49 -3.02 10.82 -5.26
C ALA A 49 -2.54 10.21 -3.93
N LEU A 50 -1.58 9.27 -3.97
CA LEU A 50 -1.00 8.70 -2.77
C LEU A 50 -0.25 9.75 -1.93
N GLN A 51 0.50 10.67 -2.56
CA GLN A 51 1.15 11.77 -1.84
C GLN A 51 0.14 12.70 -1.18
N GLU A 52 -0.97 13.02 -1.87
CA GLU A 52 -2.09 13.79 -1.33
C GLU A 52 -2.70 13.10 -0.09
N MET A 53 -2.94 11.78 -0.18
CA MET A 53 -3.42 10.98 0.95
C MET A 53 -2.44 11.00 2.13
N THR A 54 -1.14 10.84 1.91
CA THR A 54 -0.14 10.91 3.00
C THR A 54 -0.07 12.28 3.67
N SER A 55 -0.46 13.34 2.95
CA SER A 55 -0.53 14.71 3.46
C SER A 55 -1.90 15.03 4.10
N GLY A 56 -2.81 14.06 4.17
CA GLY A 56 -4.18 14.23 4.69
C GLY A 56 -5.14 14.93 3.72
N ASN A 57 -4.73 15.21 2.48
CA ASN A 57 -5.57 15.84 1.47
C ASN A 57 -6.39 14.80 0.70
N PHE A 58 -7.28 14.11 1.41
CA PHE A 58 -8.10 13.05 0.83
C PHE A 58 -9.06 13.55 -0.26
N ALA A 59 -9.53 14.80 -0.17
CA ALA A 59 -10.42 15.38 -1.16
C ALA A 59 -9.75 15.52 -2.54
N ALA A 60 -8.51 15.99 -2.59
CA ALA A 60 -7.76 16.08 -3.85
C ALA A 60 -7.43 14.69 -4.42
N ALA A 61 -7.05 13.75 -3.55
CA ALA A 61 -6.79 12.37 -3.98
C ALA A 61 -8.03 11.72 -4.60
N ASP A 62 -9.21 11.94 -3.99
CA ASP A 62 -10.49 11.44 -4.48
C ASP A 62 -10.84 11.97 -5.88
N GLU A 63 -10.74 13.30 -6.06
CA GLU A 63 -10.99 13.95 -7.35
C GLU A 63 -10.05 13.42 -8.44
N ARG A 64 -8.76 13.26 -8.11
CA ARG A 64 -7.74 12.75 -9.03
C ARG A 64 -8.01 11.31 -9.45
N LEU A 65 -8.30 10.43 -8.49
CA LEU A 65 -8.59 9.02 -8.74
C LEU A 65 -9.88 8.85 -9.53
N THR A 66 -10.93 9.61 -9.19
CA THR A 66 -12.19 9.63 -9.94
C THR A 66 -11.98 10.07 -11.39
N THR A 67 -11.10 11.05 -11.62
CA THR A 67 -10.74 11.49 -12.98
C THR A 67 -10.03 10.40 -13.78
N ILE A 68 -9.15 9.61 -13.14
CA ILE A 68 -8.52 8.46 -13.79
C ILE A 68 -9.58 7.42 -14.19
N LEU A 69 -10.53 7.11 -13.30
CA LEU A 69 -11.58 6.11 -13.56
C LEU A 69 -12.51 6.50 -14.70
N ALA A 70 -12.65 7.80 -14.97
CA ALA A 70 -13.40 8.33 -16.11
C ALA A 70 -12.60 8.37 -17.43
N SER A 71 -11.32 8.00 -17.42
CA SER A 71 -10.43 8.02 -18.59
C SER A 71 -10.23 6.64 -19.23
N ASP A 72 -9.58 6.61 -20.39
CA ASP A 72 -9.17 5.38 -21.08
C ASP A 72 -7.70 5.00 -20.82
N ARG A 73 -7.07 5.56 -19.78
CA ARG A 73 -5.67 5.28 -19.44
C ARG A 73 -5.51 3.87 -18.86
N GLU A 74 -4.38 3.23 -19.08
CA GLU A 74 -3.98 2.01 -18.38
C GLU A 74 -3.77 2.32 -16.89
N GLY A 75 -4.16 1.41 -15.99
CA GLY A 75 -4.06 1.60 -14.53
C GLY A 75 -5.35 2.00 -13.83
N ARG A 76 -6.52 1.81 -14.46
CA ARG A 76 -7.84 2.12 -13.86
C ARG A 76 -8.14 1.25 -12.65
N ASP A 77 -7.74 -0.02 -12.68
CA ASP A 77 -8.07 -0.95 -11.60
C ASP A 77 -7.21 -0.67 -10.37
N GLU A 78 -5.93 -0.30 -10.57
CA GLU A 78 -5.09 0.25 -9.51
C GLU A 78 -5.66 1.55 -8.95
N ALA A 79 -6.11 2.48 -9.81
CA ALA A 79 -6.75 3.72 -9.34
C ALA A 79 -8.03 3.43 -8.54
N ARG A 80 -8.84 2.44 -8.95
CA ARG A 80 -10.04 2.02 -8.22
C ARG A 80 -9.69 1.44 -6.86
N ALA A 81 -8.65 0.61 -6.79
CA ALA A 81 -8.15 0.04 -5.55
C ALA A 81 -7.65 1.11 -4.56
N ILE A 82 -6.90 2.10 -5.07
CA ILE A 82 -6.43 3.24 -4.25
C ILE A 82 -7.61 4.13 -3.85
N LEU A 83 -8.63 4.31 -4.70
CA LEU A 83 -9.83 5.07 -4.33
C LEU A 83 -10.60 4.35 -3.21
N ALA A 84 -10.78 3.03 -3.30
CA ALA A 84 -11.41 2.24 -2.25
C ALA A 84 -10.64 2.38 -0.91
N MET A 85 -9.30 2.35 -0.95
CA MET A 85 -8.47 2.65 0.22
C MET A 85 -8.73 4.07 0.76
N CYS A 86 -8.77 5.08 -0.12
CA CYS A 86 -9.06 6.46 0.24
C CYS A 86 -10.42 6.61 0.94
N LYS A 87 -11.44 5.91 0.45
CA LYS A 87 -12.78 5.86 1.06
C LYS A 87 -12.78 5.17 2.41
N ALA A 88 -12.08 4.04 2.54
CA ALA A 88 -11.95 3.32 3.81
C ALA A 88 -11.28 4.19 4.89
N LEU A 89 -10.19 4.88 4.55
CA LEU A 89 -9.48 5.79 5.47
C LEU A 89 -10.33 6.99 5.91
N GLN A 90 -11.30 7.40 5.09
CA GLN A 90 -12.28 8.44 5.41
C GLN A 90 -13.52 7.92 6.16
N ASN A 91 -13.51 6.65 6.62
CA ASN A 91 -14.65 5.95 7.22
C ASN A 91 -15.88 5.83 6.29
N GLN A 92 -15.69 5.94 4.98
CA GLN A 92 -16.74 5.75 3.96
C GLN A 92 -16.78 4.28 3.52
N HIS A 93 -17.06 3.38 4.46
CA HIS A 93 -16.92 1.92 4.26
C HIS A 93 -17.88 1.34 3.20
N GLU A 94 -19.09 1.88 3.06
CA GLU A 94 -20.04 1.44 2.03
C GLU A 94 -19.53 1.74 0.63
N GLU A 95 -18.98 2.94 0.44
CA GLU A 95 -18.40 3.36 -0.84
C GLU A 95 -17.15 2.55 -1.17
N ALA A 96 -16.30 2.27 -0.16
CA ALA A 96 -15.12 1.42 -0.31
C ALA A 96 -15.50 0.00 -0.77
N ARG A 97 -16.57 -0.58 -0.22
CA ARG A 97 -17.10 -1.89 -0.66
C ARG A 97 -17.63 -1.86 -2.08
N ARG A 98 -18.39 -0.83 -2.46
CA ARG A 98 -18.90 -0.72 -3.85
C ARG A 98 -17.75 -0.71 -4.85
N LEU A 99 -16.70 0.06 -4.57
CA LEU A 99 -15.50 0.13 -5.42
C LEU A 99 -14.74 -1.21 -5.46
N GLN A 100 -14.74 -1.97 -4.37
CA GLN A 100 -14.17 -3.32 -4.34
C GLN A 100 -14.99 -4.30 -5.19
N GLU A 101 -16.32 -4.27 -5.09
CA GLU A 101 -17.21 -5.15 -5.86
C GLU A 101 -17.03 -4.94 -7.37
N GLU A 102 -16.76 -3.71 -7.80
CA GLU A 102 -16.42 -3.38 -9.18
C GLU A 102 -15.07 -3.97 -9.65
N LEU A 103 -14.20 -4.44 -8.73
CA LEU A 103 -12.96 -5.16 -9.04
C LEU A 103 -13.14 -6.69 -8.99
N GLN A 104 -14.25 -7.20 -8.47
CA GLN A 104 -14.41 -8.63 -8.24
C GLN A 104 -14.45 -9.42 -9.55
N GLY A 105 -13.64 -10.48 -9.61
CA GLY A 105 -13.56 -11.37 -10.77
C GLY A 105 -12.65 -10.90 -11.89
N GLU A 106 -11.99 -9.74 -11.74
CA GLU A 106 -10.94 -9.30 -12.68
C GLU A 106 -9.65 -10.11 -12.51
N GLY A 107 -9.38 -10.64 -11.30
CA GLY A 107 -8.20 -11.42 -10.98
C GLY A 107 -6.93 -10.58 -11.00
N GLY A 108 -6.36 -10.24 -9.84
CA GLY A 108 -5.11 -9.49 -9.83
C GLY A 108 -4.72 -8.89 -8.49
N ALA A 109 -3.61 -8.14 -8.49
CA ALA A 109 -3.08 -7.51 -7.29
C ALA A 109 -4.01 -6.41 -6.74
N ALA A 110 -4.73 -5.69 -7.61
CA ALA A 110 -5.67 -4.64 -7.22
C ALA A 110 -6.89 -5.19 -6.47
N GLU A 111 -7.47 -6.29 -6.94
CA GLU A 111 -8.57 -7.00 -6.27
C GLU A 111 -8.12 -7.51 -4.88
N ALA A 112 -7.00 -8.21 -4.81
CA ALA A 112 -6.46 -8.75 -3.55
C ALA A 112 -6.10 -7.66 -2.52
N PHE A 113 -5.53 -6.55 -2.99
CA PHE A 113 -5.21 -5.40 -2.14
C PHE A 113 -6.46 -4.75 -1.57
N THR A 114 -7.49 -4.56 -2.41
CA THR A 114 -8.73 -3.91 -1.98
C THR A 114 -9.53 -4.78 -1.02
N ASP A 115 -9.58 -6.09 -1.26
CA ASP A 115 -10.23 -7.06 -0.37
C ASP A 115 -9.63 -7.03 1.04
N LEU A 116 -8.29 -7.05 1.13
CA LEU A 116 -7.58 -6.94 2.40
C LEU A 116 -7.93 -5.66 3.18
N LEU A 117 -8.06 -4.53 2.48
CA LEU A 117 -8.32 -3.24 3.12
C LEU A 117 -9.77 -3.07 3.55
N VAL A 118 -10.70 -3.59 2.77
CA VAL A 118 -12.14 -3.39 2.97
C VAL A 118 -12.73 -4.44 3.89
N ASN A 119 -12.34 -5.71 3.73
CA ASN A 119 -12.87 -6.83 4.49
C ASN A 119 -11.91 -7.32 5.59
N GLY A 120 -10.69 -6.81 5.62
CA GLY A 120 -9.64 -7.27 6.53
C GLY A 120 -8.92 -8.50 5.99
N ALA A 121 -7.83 -8.91 6.65
CA ALA A 121 -7.19 -10.17 6.32
C ALA A 121 -8.20 -11.30 6.56
N PRO A 122 -8.26 -12.33 5.69
CA PRO A 122 -9.01 -13.53 6.05
C PRO A 122 -8.47 -14.01 7.38
N GLU A 123 -9.36 -14.19 8.37
CA GLU A 123 -8.98 -14.86 9.61
C GLU A 123 -8.32 -16.16 9.19
N THR A 124 -7.01 -16.26 9.40
CA THR A 124 -6.36 -17.54 9.31
C THR A 124 -7.06 -18.37 10.37
N THR A 125 -7.88 -19.33 9.95
CA THR A 125 -8.23 -20.49 10.77
C THR A 125 -6.96 -21.30 10.99
N GLN A 126 -5.96 -20.71 11.65
CA GLN A 126 -5.03 -21.42 12.51
C GLN A 126 -5.85 -21.78 13.73
N GLY A 127 -6.36 -23.01 13.72
CA GLY A 127 -6.89 -23.64 14.91
C GLY A 127 -5.91 -23.40 16.06
N ASN A 128 -6.47 -22.97 17.18
CA ASN A 128 -5.83 -22.76 18.46
C ASN A 128 -5.30 -24.12 19.01
N GLN A 129 -4.26 -24.66 18.38
CA GLN A 129 -3.48 -25.81 18.84
C GLN A 129 -2.01 -25.42 18.85
N GLY A 130 -1.55 -24.87 19.98
CA GLY A 130 -0.13 -24.59 20.16
C GLY A 130 0.28 -23.53 21.17
N LEU A 131 -0.60 -23.07 22.08
CA LEU A 131 -0.19 -22.31 23.27
C LEU A 131 -0.24 -23.23 24.50
N ALA A 132 0.72 -24.16 24.59
CA ALA A 132 1.08 -24.86 25.83
C ALA A 132 2.39 -25.62 25.64
N MET A 133 3.51 -24.90 25.59
CA MET A 133 4.77 -25.41 26.15
C MET A 133 5.45 -24.22 26.81
N GLU A 134 5.12 -24.03 28.09
CA GLU A 134 5.92 -23.24 29.02
C GLU A 134 7.32 -23.87 29.06
N THR A 135 8.29 -23.25 28.41
CA THR A 135 9.70 -23.53 28.67
C THR A 135 10.01 -22.88 30.02
N GLU A 136 9.96 -23.68 31.08
CA GLU A 136 10.49 -23.32 32.39
C GLU A 136 11.95 -22.85 32.22
N ALA A 137 12.16 -21.55 32.35
CA ALA A 137 13.50 -20.97 32.39
C ALA A 137 14.14 -21.37 33.74
N VAL A 138 15.04 -22.34 33.71
CA VAL A 138 15.89 -22.67 34.85
C VAL A 138 16.82 -21.48 35.12
N PRO A 139 16.73 -20.82 36.30
CA PRO A 139 17.61 -19.71 36.61
C PRO A 139 19.05 -20.19 36.81
N ALA A 140 20.00 -19.50 36.17
CA ALA A 140 21.43 -19.72 36.33
C ALA A 140 21.83 -19.50 37.80
N ARG A 141 22.52 -20.48 38.39
CA ARG A 141 23.07 -20.37 39.74
C ARG A 141 24.27 -19.43 39.74
N ASP A 142 24.17 -18.36 40.52
CA ASP A 142 25.28 -17.46 40.85
C ASP A 142 26.41 -18.25 41.51
N GLY A 143 27.58 -18.27 40.86
CA GLY A 143 28.81 -18.87 41.36
C GLY A 143 29.66 -17.84 42.08
N HIS A 144 29.33 -17.55 43.34
CA HIS A 144 30.28 -17.03 44.30
C HIS A 144 30.07 -17.75 45.63
N ASP A 145 31.01 -18.63 45.99
CA ASP A 145 31.74 -18.50 47.26
C ASP A 145 32.73 -19.65 47.51
N ALA A 146 33.80 -19.25 48.20
CA ALA A 146 34.70 -20.02 49.05
C ALA A 146 35.94 -20.71 48.41
N GLU A 147 37.03 -19.93 48.43
CA GLU A 147 38.35 -20.33 48.92
C GLU A 147 38.34 -21.55 49.86
N ARG A 148 39.19 -22.53 49.54
CA ARG A 148 39.96 -23.32 50.52
C ARG A 148 41.30 -23.72 49.90
N ALA A 149 42.36 -23.04 50.33
CA ALA A 149 43.69 -23.60 50.57
C ALA A 149 44.24 -22.92 51.83
#